data_AF-A0AAV6HNS5-F1
#
_entry.id   AF-A0AAV6HNS5-F1
#
_cell.length_a   1.000
_cell.length_b   1.000
_cell.length_c   1.000
_cell.angle_alpha   90.00
_cell.angle_beta   90.00
_cell.angle_gamma   90.00
#
_symmetry.space_group_name_H-M   'P 1'
#
loop_
_entity.id
_entity.type
_entity.pdbx_description
1 polymer ?
#
loop_
_entity_poly.entity_id
_entity_poly.type
_entity_poly.pdbx_seq_one_letter_code
_entity_poly.pdbx_strand_id
1 'polypeptide(L)'
;MQSSIIKPGLILDFDAVKRKMEGTVFAPALEGMKHVKSEEGEMLAMPFLDVCKLLLPVIDKFGAAMALVKSDIGGNITRLENKYLSNPSEFHLLYSMVRVEIEAKTSKASSSCTNGLLWLTRAMDFLVELFRNLLEHPDWTMSQACTDSYSKTLKKWHGWLASSSFALAMKLAPERKKFMDVVGGTGDIDLDIEKFCTTFSPLLEENHKFLVRYSVYASVGMDDLKAS
;
A
#
# COMPACT_ATOMS: atom_id res chain seq x y z
N MET A 1 -12.61 -31.11 27.45
CA MET A 1 -12.42 -29.68 27.74
C MET A 1 -11.03 -29.30 27.23
N GLN A 2 -10.90 -29.04 25.92
CA GLN A 2 -9.65 -28.56 25.32
C GLN A 2 -9.87 -27.08 25.02
N SER A 3 -9.29 -26.24 25.86
CA SER A 3 -9.27 -24.79 25.66
C SER A 3 -8.14 -24.42 24.70
N SER A 4 -8.52 -23.71 23.64
CA SER A 4 -7.83 -22.54 23.08
C SER A 4 -6.32 -22.63 22.85
N ILE A 5 -5.92 -22.69 21.58
CA ILE A 5 -4.71 -22.02 21.09
C ILE A 5 -5.11 -21.16 19.89
N ILE A 6 -5.82 -20.06 20.16
CA ILE A 6 -5.76 -18.88 19.29
C ILE A 6 -5.28 -17.77 20.21
N LYS A 7 -4.00 -17.42 20.12
CA LYS A 7 -3.46 -16.25 20.81
C LYS A 7 -3.65 -15.04 19.89
N PRO A 8 -4.22 -13.93 20.37
CA PRO A 8 -4.25 -12.66 19.64
C PRO A 8 -2.81 -12.15 19.45
N GLY A 9 -2.49 -11.66 18.24
CA GLY A 9 -1.21 -10.98 17.98
C GLY A 9 -0.14 -11.78 17.23
N LEU A 10 -0.52 -12.69 16.32
CA LEU A 10 0.46 -13.30 15.41
C LEU A 10 0.95 -12.24 14.42
N ILE A 11 2.07 -11.58 14.74
CA ILE A 11 2.90 -10.89 13.77
C ILE A 11 3.29 -11.95 12.73
N LEU A 12 3.03 -11.70 11.45
CA LEU A 12 3.53 -12.55 10.37
C LEU A 12 5.05 -12.68 10.56
N ASP A 13 5.56 -13.91 10.73
CA ASP A 13 7.01 -14.14 10.77
C ASP A 13 7.56 -13.89 9.35
N PHE A 14 7.89 -12.62 9.08
CA PHE A 14 8.42 -12.15 7.82
C PHE A 14 9.69 -12.89 7.40
N ASP A 15 10.47 -13.40 8.35
CA ASP A 15 11.67 -14.17 8.05
C ASP A 15 11.32 -15.61 7.67
N ALA A 16 10.30 -16.23 8.27
CA ALA A 16 9.79 -17.53 7.81
C ALA A 16 9.11 -17.42 6.42
N VAL A 17 8.40 -16.32 6.14
CA VAL A 17 7.81 -16.04 4.83
C VAL A 17 8.89 -15.77 3.77
N LYS A 18 9.93 -15.00 4.10
CA LYS A 18 11.09 -14.79 3.21
C LYS A 18 11.89 -16.07 2.95
N ARG A 19 11.99 -16.97 3.92
CA ARG A 19 12.80 -18.21 3.81
C ARG A 19 12.15 -19.31 2.95
N LYS A 20 10.91 -19.12 2.48
CA LYS A 20 10.17 -20.02 1.58
C LYS A 20 9.83 -19.37 0.23
N MET A 21 10.76 -18.68 -0.42
CA MET A 21 10.50 -18.14 -1.77
C MET A 21 10.60 -19.23 -2.84
N GLU A 22 9.59 -20.11 -2.86
CA GLU A 22 9.10 -20.78 -4.06
C GLU A 22 7.90 -19.94 -4.57
N GLY A 23 7.90 -19.51 -5.84
CA GLY A 23 6.82 -18.70 -6.43
C GLY A 23 7.19 -17.23 -6.71
N THR A 24 6.17 -16.38 -6.86
CA THR A 24 6.34 -14.96 -7.21
C THR A 24 6.56 -14.08 -5.98
N VAL A 25 6.99 -12.84 -6.17
CA VAL A 25 7.09 -11.84 -5.08
C VAL A 25 5.73 -11.43 -4.49
N PHE A 26 4.63 -11.77 -5.16
CA PHE A 26 3.27 -11.43 -4.73
C PHE A 26 2.67 -12.45 -3.77
N ALA A 27 3.18 -13.69 -3.77
CA ALA A 27 2.64 -14.78 -2.94
C ALA A 27 2.54 -14.43 -1.44
N PRO A 28 3.54 -13.80 -0.80
CA PRO A 28 3.40 -13.32 0.57
C PRO A 28 2.25 -12.33 0.78
N ALA A 29 2.09 -11.37 -0.14
CA ALA A 29 1.04 -10.35 -0.03
C ALA A 29 -0.35 -10.95 -0.25
N LEU A 30 -0.47 -11.89 -1.18
CA LEU A 30 -1.68 -12.68 -1.42
C LEU A 30 -2.10 -13.49 -0.18
N GLU A 31 -1.14 -14.09 0.53
CA GLU A 31 -1.43 -14.77 1.78
C GLU A 31 -1.84 -13.77 2.88
N GLY A 32 -1.06 -12.69 3.06
CA GLY A 32 -1.34 -11.68 4.07
C GLY A 32 -2.72 -11.01 3.91
N MET A 33 -3.18 -10.81 2.67
CA MET A 33 -4.48 -10.20 2.39
C MET A 33 -5.66 -11.00 2.96
N LYS A 34 -5.53 -12.32 3.14
CA LYS A 34 -6.56 -13.17 3.76
C LYS A 34 -6.84 -12.81 5.23
N HIS A 35 -5.91 -12.10 5.87
CA HIS A 35 -5.95 -11.78 7.29
C HIS A 35 -6.17 -10.28 7.55
N VAL A 36 -6.43 -9.48 6.51
CA VAL A 36 -6.62 -8.02 6.65
C VAL A 36 -7.93 -7.67 7.37
N LYS A 37 -8.90 -8.58 7.37
CA LYS A 37 -10.21 -8.37 7.99
C LYS A 37 -10.39 -9.19 9.26
N SER A 38 -11.08 -8.62 10.24
CA SER A 38 -11.61 -9.37 11.39
C SER A 38 -12.75 -10.31 10.97
N GLU A 39 -13.23 -11.13 11.89
CA GLU A 39 -14.41 -12.00 11.65
C GLU A 39 -15.67 -11.18 11.33
N GLU A 40 -15.75 -9.95 11.84
CA GLU A 40 -16.81 -8.97 11.61
C GLU A 40 -16.60 -8.15 10.31
N GLY A 41 -15.51 -8.38 9.60
CA GLY A 41 -15.19 -7.67 8.36
C GLY A 41 -14.54 -6.30 8.55
N GLU A 42 -14.08 -5.95 9.75
CA GLU A 42 -13.39 -4.68 10.02
C GLU A 42 -11.92 -4.73 9.61
N MET A 43 -11.36 -3.62 9.11
CA MET A 43 -9.97 -3.58 8.67
C MET A 43 -9.00 -3.53 9.86
N LEU A 44 -8.18 -4.58 9.99
CA LEU A 44 -7.16 -4.70 11.02
C LEU A 44 -5.92 -3.88 10.66
N ALA A 45 -5.41 -3.10 11.61
CA ALA A 45 -4.31 -2.17 11.36
C ALA A 45 -3.02 -2.88 10.92
N MET A 46 -2.49 -3.77 11.77
CA MET A 46 -1.21 -4.43 11.51
C MET A 46 -1.26 -5.35 10.27
N PRO A 47 -2.27 -6.22 10.09
CA PRO A 47 -2.39 -7.03 8.87
C PRO A 47 -2.43 -6.20 7.57
N PHE A 48 -3.15 -5.07 7.56
CA PHE A 48 -3.14 -4.17 6.40
C PHE A 48 -1.75 -3.57 6.15
N LEU A 49 -1.09 -3.05 7.19
CA LEU A 49 0.24 -2.47 7.10
C LEU A 49 1.30 -3.51 6.70
N ASP A 50 1.15 -4.76 7.16
CA ASP A 50 2.00 -5.88 6.80
C ASP A 50 1.93 -6.19 5.31
N VAL A 51 0.72 -6.22 4.73
CA VAL A 51 0.54 -6.36 3.27
C VAL A 51 1.22 -5.21 2.51
N CYS A 52 1.03 -3.96 2.95
CA CYS A 52 1.70 -2.81 2.33
C CYS A 52 3.24 -2.92 2.41
N LYS A 53 3.78 -3.40 3.54
CA LYS A 53 5.22 -3.62 3.73
C LYS A 53 5.78 -4.69 2.80
N LEU A 54 5.00 -5.74 2.49
CA LEU A 54 5.42 -6.79 1.57
C LEU A 54 5.64 -6.30 0.13
N LEU A 55 5.15 -5.11 -0.21
CA LEU A 55 5.40 -4.48 -1.51
C LEU A 55 6.70 -3.69 -1.57
N LEU A 56 7.28 -3.28 -0.42
CA LEU A 56 8.54 -2.52 -0.42
C LEU A 56 9.71 -3.27 -1.10
N PRO A 57 9.89 -4.60 -0.91
CA PRO A 57 10.90 -5.36 -1.66
C PRO A 57 10.63 -5.45 -3.17
N VAL A 58 9.37 -5.33 -3.62
CA VAL A 58 9.02 -5.27 -5.05
C VAL A 58 9.46 -3.93 -5.62
N ILE A 59 9.21 -2.85 -4.89
CA ILE A 59 9.64 -1.49 -5.24
C ILE A 59 11.18 -1.41 -5.30
N ASP A 60 11.90 -2.10 -4.41
CA ASP A 60 13.36 -2.21 -4.46
C ASP A 60 13.88 -2.76 -5.80
N LYS A 61 13.09 -3.60 -6.49
CA LYS A 61 13.49 -4.17 -7.79
C LYS A 61 13.47 -3.16 -8.92
N PHE A 62 12.82 -2.01 -8.75
CA PHE A 62 12.95 -0.86 -9.65
C PHE A 62 14.30 -0.14 -9.50
N GLY A 63 15.10 -0.48 -8.49
CA GLY A 63 16.38 0.14 -8.22
C GLY A 63 16.25 1.61 -7.82
N ALA A 64 17.27 2.41 -8.17
CA ALA A 64 17.38 3.80 -7.74
C ALA A 64 16.20 4.68 -8.19
N ALA A 65 15.50 4.31 -9.27
CA ALA A 65 14.35 5.03 -9.79
C ALA A 65 13.23 5.22 -8.77
N MET A 66 13.02 4.23 -7.90
CA MET A 66 11.91 4.21 -6.94
C MET A 66 12.35 4.39 -5.49
N ALA A 67 13.61 4.77 -5.23
CA ALA A 67 14.10 4.96 -3.87
C ALA A 67 13.29 6.01 -3.08
N LEU A 68 12.92 7.12 -3.73
CA LEU A 68 12.07 8.15 -3.12
C LEU A 68 10.65 7.65 -2.85
N VAL A 69 10.08 6.87 -3.79
CA VAL A 69 8.74 6.27 -3.64
C VAL A 69 8.71 5.27 -2.49
N LYS A 70 9.74 4.41 -2.39
CA LYS A 70 9.91 3.49 -1.26
C LYS A 70 10.00 4.23 0.07
N SER A 71 10.80 5.29 0.12
CA SER A 71 10.97 6.10 1.33
C SER A 71 9.65 6.73 1.78
N ASP A 72 8.86 7.25 0.86
CA ASP A 72 7.54 7.83 1.14
C ASP A 72 6.56 6.78 1.70
N ILE A 73 6.41 5.65 1.00
CA ILE A 73 5.55 4.54 1.43
C ILE A 73 5.99 4.00 2.79
N GLY A 74 7.28 3.76 2.98
CA GLY A 74 7.85 3.30 4.24
C GLY A 74 7.59 4.28 5.39
N GLY A 75 7.76 5.58 5.15
CA GLY A 75 7.47 6.62 6.14
C GLY A 75 6.00 6.66 6.55
N ASN A 76 5.08 6.50 5.61
CA ASN A 76 3.64 6.44 5.89
C ASN A 76 3.26 5.20 6.70
N ILE A 77 3.85 4.04 6.38
CA ILE A 77 3.70 2.79 7.16
C ILE A 77 4.21 2.99 8.58
N THR A 78 5.46 3.41 8.76
CA THR A 78 6.08 3.59 10.07
C THR A 78 5.27 4.56 10.95
N ARG A 79 4.66 5.58 10.34
CA ARG A 79 3.78 6.50 11.06
C ARG A 79 2.54 5.81 11.64
N LEU A 80 1.87 4.98 10.85
CA LEU A 80 0.70 4.21 11.28
C LEU A 80 1.09 3.15 12.33
N GLU A 81 2.23 2.49 12.16
CA GLU A 81 2.77 1.55 13.15
C GLU A 81 3.09 2.23 14.48
N ASN A 82 3.71 3.40 14.46
CA ASN A 82 3.98 4.16 15.69
C ASN A 82 2.69 4.55 16.41
N LYS A 83 1.63 4.90 15.66
CA LYS A 83 0.31 5.13 16.25
C LYS A 83 -0.24 3.85 16.87
N TYR A 84 -0.18 2.72 16.17
CA TYR A 84 -0.58 1.41 16.70
C TYR A 84 0.12 1.11 18.03
N LEU A 85 1.45 1.23 18.04
CA LEU A 85 2.27 0.92 19.21
C LEU A 85 2.01 1.84 20.40
N SER A 86 1.46 3.04 20.19
CA SER A 86 1.10 3.93 21.30
C SER A 86 -0.05 3.39 22.15
N ASN A 87 -0.98 2.62 21.56
CA ASN A 87 -2.04 1.91 22.27
C ASN A 87 -2.61 0.76 21.40
N PRO A 88 -1.99 -0.44 21.41
CA PRO A 88 -2.40 -1.53 20.53
C PRO A 88 -3.85 -2.00 20.72
N SER A 89 -4.39 -1.87 21.95
CA SER A 89 -5.78 -2.24 22.23
C SER A 89 -6.78 -1.28 21.58
N GLU A 90 -6.47 0.02 21.56
CA GLU A 90 -7.32 1.05 20.96
C GLU A 90 -7.17 1.09 19.45
N PHE A 91 -5.94 0.87 18.96
CA PHE A 91 -5.58 1.01 17.55
C PHE A 91 -5.49 -0.32 16.80
N HIS A 92 -6.12 -1.37 17.33
CA HIS A 92 -6.22 -2.67 16.67
C HIS A 92 -6.86 -2.59 15.28
N LEU A 93 -7.89 -1.75 15.15
CA LEU A 93 -8.58 -1.47 13.89
C LEU A 93 -7.94 -0.27 13.20
N LEU A 94 -7.71 -0.34 11.90
CA LEU A 94 -7.04 0.73 11.14
C LEU A 94 -7.77 2.07 11.29
N TYR A 95 -9.09 2.00 11.27
CA TYR A 95 -9.97 3.15 11.28
C TYR A 95 -10.15 3.81 12.65
N SER A 96 -9.79 3.15 13.75
CA SER A 96 -9.83 3.81 15.07
C SER A 96 -8.75 4.89 15.19
N MET A 97 -7.59 4.71 14.57
CA MET A 97 -6.53 5.73 14.53
C MET A 97 -7.02 7.05 13.94
N VAL A 98 -7.75 6.96 12.82
CA VAL A 98 -8.31 8.13 12.12
C VAL A 98 -9.40 8.80 12.95
N ARG A 99 -10.31 8.02 13.56
CA ARG A 99 -11.39 8.55 14.39
C ARG A 99 -10.85 9.40 15.55
N VAL A 100 -9.84 8.91 16.25
CA VAL A 100 -9.23 9.62 17.37
C VAL A 100 -8.56 10.93 16.94
N GLU A 101 -7.85 10.95 15.81
CA GLU A 101 -7.26 12.20 15.30
C GLU A 101 -8.30 13.23 14.85
N ILE A 102 -9.46 12.77 14.38
CA ILE A 102 -10.57 13.65 14.02
C ILE A 102 -11.17 14.27 15.29
N GLU A 103 -11.47 13.46 16.30
CA GLU A 103 -12.00 13.93 17.59
C GLU A 103 -11.06 14.94 18.25
N ALA A 104 -9.75 14.68 18.15
CA ALA A 104 -8.70 15.57 18.63
C ALA A 104 -8.42 16.78 17.70
N LYS A 105 -9.07 16.87 16.53
CA LYS A 105 -8.85 17.89 15.49
C LYS A 105 -7.39 17.98 15.00
N THR A 106 -6.67 16.87 15.02
CA THR A 106 -5.27 16.76 14.58
C THR A 106 -5.10 16.05 13.23
N SER A 107 -6.19 15.54 12.65
CA SER A 107 -6.16 14.73 11.41
C SER A 107 -5.54 15.41 10.19
N LYS A 108 -5.55 16.75 10.12
CA LYS A 108 -4.93 17.51 9.00
C LYS A 108 -3.44 17.81 9.18
N ALA A 109 -2.86 17.49 10.34
CA ALA A 109 -1.44 17.71 10.54
C ALA A 109 -0.64 16.90 9.51
N SER A 110 0.42 17.48 8.95
CA SER A 110 1.25 16.77 7.96
C SER A 110 1.85 15.47 8.52
N SER A 111 2.03 15.39 9.84
CA SER A 111 2.49 14.25 10.62
C SER A 111 1.37 13.32 11.12
N SER A 112 0.11 13.59 10.82
CA SER A 112 -1.03 12.78 11.28
C SER A 112 -1.00 11.39 10.64
N CYS A 113 -1.47 10.37 11.38
CA CYS A 113 -1.62 9.03 10.85
C CYS A 113 -2.76 8.95 9.82
N THR A 114 -3.76 9.84 9.91
CA THR A 114 -4.78 10.00 8.86
C THR A 114 -4.18 10.43 7.53
N ASN A 115 -3.28 11.43 7.54
CA ASN A 115 -2.55 11.83 6.34
C ASN A 115 -1.64 10.68 5.85
N GLY A 116 -1.03 9.94 6.77
CA GLY A 116 -0.26 8.74 6.45
C GLY A 116 -1.10 7.68 5.72
N LEU A 117 -2.31 7.39 6.20
CA LEU A 117 -3.22 6.44 5.57
C LEU A 117 -3.68 6.90 4.18
N LEU A 118 -3.97 8.19 4.02
CA LEU A 118 -4.34 8.78 2.74
C LEU A 118 -3.24 8.58 1.69
N TRP A 119 -2.00 8.98 2.01
CA TRP A 119 -0.88 8.86 1.07
C TRP A 119 -0.48 7.42 0.83
N LEU A 120 -0.52 6.57 1.86
CA LEU A 120 -0.30 5.14 1.71
C LEU A 120 -1.32 4.53 0.73
N THR A 121 -2.61 4.81 0.93
CA THR A 121 -3.68 4.28 0.06
C THR A 121 -3.49 4.74 -1.39
N ARG A 122 -3.21 6.02 -1.63
CA ARG A 122 -2.94 6.56 -2.97
C ARG A 122 -1.71 5.94 -3.64
N ALA A 123 -0.66 5.66 -2.87
CA ALA A 123 0.53 4.99 -3.38
C ALA A 123 0.23 3.51 -3.72
N MET A 124 -0.60 2.84 -2.94
CA MET A 124 -1.06 1.49 -3.23
C MET A 124 -1.95 1.43 -4.48
N ASP A 125 -2.80 2.43 -4.72
CA ASP A 125 -3.58 2.54 -5.98
C ASP A 125 -2.65 2.60 -7.19
N PHE A 126 -1.58 3.39 -7.11
CA PHE A 126 -0.58 3.48 -8.17
C PHE A 126 0.07 2.13 -8.45
N LEU A 127 0.45 1.36 -7.41
CA LEU A 127 1.05 0.05 -7.59
C LEU A 127 0.08 -0.96 -8.20
N VAL A 128 -1.17 -0.96 -7.75
CA VAL A 128 -2.23 -1.80 -8.34
C VAL A 128 -2.42 -1.47 -9.82
N GLU A 129 -2.52 -0.19 -10.17
CA GLU A 129 -2.67 0.22 -11.56
C GLU A 129 -1.42 -0.10 -12.40
N LEU A 130 -0.23 0.03 -11.83
CA LEU A 130 1.02 -0.37 -12.47
C LEU A 130 1.05 -1.85 -12.79
N PHE A 131 0.73 -2.70 -11.82
CA PHE A 131 0.72 -4.15 -12.05
C PHE A 131 -0.37 -4.55 -13.05
N ARG A 132 -1.55 -3.93 -12.99
CA ARG A 132 -2.61 -4.11 -14.01
C ARG A 132 -2.11 -3.74 -15.41
N ASN A 133 -1.48 -2.58 -15.57
CA ASN A 133 -0.91 -2.15 -16.85
C ASN A 133 0.22 -3.09 -17.33
N LEU A 134 1.04 -3.61 -16.42
CA LEU A 134 2.06 -4.61 -16.76
C LEU A 134 1.42 -5.91 -17.25
N LEU A 135 0.26 -6.32 -16.72
CA LEU A 135 -0.45 -7.50 -17.20
C LEU A 135 -1.15 -7.26 -18.56
N GLU A 136 -1.91 -6.16 -18.68
CA GLU A 136 -2.80 -5.90 -19.82
C GLU A 136 -2.05 -5.41 -21.08
N HIS A 137 -0.86 -4.82 -20.90
CA HIS A 137 -0.08 -4.23 -21.99
C HIS A 137 1.33 -4.82 -22.05
N PRO A 138 1.49 -6.07 -22.56
CA PRO A 138 2.78 -6.76 -22.60
C PRO A 138 3.83 -6.07 -23.48
N ASP A 139 3.40 -5.25 -24.43
CA ASP A 139 4.21 -4.50 -25.39
C ASP A 139 4.69 -3.14 -24.87
N TRP A 140 4.12 -2.63 -23.77
CA TRP A 140 4.52 -1.34 -23.21
C TRP A 140 5.87 -1.42 -22.51
N THR A 141 6.68 -0.37 -22.68
CA THR A 141 7.87 -0.14 -21.84
C THR A 141 7.48 0.11 -20.39
N MET A 142 8.42 -0.10 -19.46
CA MET A 142 8.19 0.19 -18.03
C MET A 142 7.79 1.65 -17.80
N SER A 143 8.41 2.59 -18.53
CA SER A 143 8.10 4.02 -18.42
C SER A 143 6.67 4.34 -18.88
N GLN A 144 6.17 3.68 -19.94
CA GLN A 144 4.78 3.83 -20.39
C GLN A 144 3.81 3.33 -19.32
N ALA A 145 4.01 2.12 -18.80
CA ALA A 145 3.16 1.54 -17.76
C ALA A 145 3.14 2.41 -16.49
N CYS A 146 4.30 2.87 -16.01
CA CYS A 146 4.38 3.76 -14.86
C CYS A 146 3.72 5.12 -15.13
N THR A 147 3.94 5.72 -16.30
CA THR A 147 3.41 7.07 -16.63
C THR A 147 1.90 7.07 -16.75
N ASP A 148 1.31 6.04 -17.35
CA ASP A 148 -0.15 5.88 -17.41
C ASP A 148 -0.74 5.69 -16.01
N SER A 149 -0.17 4.75 -15.23
CA SER A 149 -0.60 4.48 -13.85
C SER A 149 -0.55 5.73 -12.98
N TYR A 150 0.53 6.51 -13.10
CA TYR A 150 0.69 7.78 -12.40
C TYR A 150 -0.38 8.80 -12.79
N SER A 151 -0.68 8.89 -14.09
CA SER A 151 -1.67 9.84 -14.61
C SER A 151 -3.08 9.55 -14.11
N LYS A 152 -3.45 8.26 -13.97
CA LYS A 152 -4.74 7.82 -13.45
C LYS A 152 -4.89 7.97 -11.93
N THR A 153 -3.78 7.92 -11.18
CA THR A 153 -3.80 7.82 -9.71
C THR A 153 -3.25 9.06 -9.00
N LEU A 154 -1.93 9.23 -9.00
CA LEU A 154 -1.20 10.20 -8.16
C LEU A 154 -1.13 11.61 -8.77
N LYS A 155 -1.12 11.74 -10.10
CA LYS A 155 -0.85 13.01 -10.78
C LYS A 155 -1.75 14.16 -10.34
N LYS A 156 -3.03 13.90 -10.10
CA LYS A 156 -3.99 14.93 -9.63
C LYS A 156 -3.69 15.46 -8.22
N TRP A 157 -2.95 14.69 -7.42
CA TRP A 157 -2.59 15.00 -6.04
C TRP A 157 -1.18 15.58 -5.90
N HIS A 158 -0.33 15.39 -6.90
CA HIS A 158 1.05 15.86 -6.87
C HIS A 158 1.16 17.27 -7.44
N GLY A 159 1.78 18.17 -6.67
CA GLY A 159 2.22 19.48 -7.11
C GLY A 159 3.35 19.39 -8.13
N TRP A 160 3.90 20.55 -8.49
CA TRP A 160 4.92 20.65 -9.52
C TRP A 160 6.21 19.95 -9.11
N LEU A 161 6.57 19.97 -7.82
CA LEU A 161 7.81 19.38 -7.33
C LEU A 161 7.71 17.85 -7.37
N ALA A 162 6.70 17.28 -6.73
CA ALA A 162 6.44 15.84 -6.79
C ALA A 162 6.26 15.32 -8.23
N SER A 163 5.58 16.06 -9.10
CA SER A 163 5.44 15.69 -10.52
C SER A 163 6.77 15.70 -11.27
N SER A 164 7.63 16.67 -10.99
CA SER A 164 8.97 16.75 -11.60
C SER A 164 9.88 15.62 -11.12
N SER A 165 9.80 15.26 -9.83
CA SER A 165 10.52 14.11 -9.27
C SER A 165 10.09 12.80 -9.93
N PHE A 166 8.79 12.61 -10.16
CA PHE A 166 8.30 11.44 -10.89
C PHE A 166 8.85 11.38 -12.32
N ALA A 167 8.84 12.50 -13.06
CA ALA A 167 9.38 12.55 -14.42
C ALA A 167 10.88 12.20 -14.47
N LEU A 168 11.65 12.59 -13.45
CA LEU A 168 13.05 12.19 -13.35
C LEU A 168 13.21 10.70 -13.02
N ALA A 169 12.41 10.17 -12.10
CA ALA A 169 12.39 8.74 -11.76
C ALA A 169 12.11 7.86 -13.00
N MET A 170 11.23 8.29 -13.91
CA MET A 170 10.93 7.56 -15.15
C MET A 170 12.13 7.44 -16.10
N LYS A 171 13.09 8.37 -16.05
CA LYS A 171 14.34 8.25 -16.83
C LYS A 171 15.25 7.14 -16.32
N LEU A 172 15.03 6.69 -15.09
CA LEU A 172 15.80 5.64 -14.43
C LEU A 172 15.03 4.32 -14.35
N ALA A 173 13.81 4.27 -14.89
CA ALA A 173 12.96 3.08 -14.84
C ALA A 173 13.71 1.87 -15.42
N PRO A 174 13.57 0.68 -14.80
CA PRO A 174 14.26 -0.51 -15.26
C PRO A 174 13.76 -0.96 -16.62
N GLU A 175 14.54 -1.82 -17.27
CA GLU A 175 14.06 -2.58 -18.42
C GLU A 175 12.94 -3.53 -17.96
N ARG A 176 11.85 -3.58 -18.72
CA ARG A 176 10.62 -4.28 -18.34
C ARG A 176 10.84 -5.77 -18.17
N LYS A 177 11.44 -6.43 -19.16
CA LYS A 177 11.64 -7.88 -19.14
C LYS A 177 12.45 -8.27 -17.91
N LYS A 178 13.55 -7.57 -17.62
CA LYS A 178 14.36 -7.78 -16.42
C LYS A 178 13.56 -7.59 -15.14
N PHE A 179 12.69 -6.58 -15.09
CA PHE A 179 11.81 -6.40 -13.94
C PHE A 179 10.85 -7.58 -13.77
N MET A 180 10.13 -7.97 -14.83
CA MET A 180 9.18 -9.08 -14.83
C MET A 180 9.83 -10.41 -14.46
N ASP A 181 11.02 -10.70 -15.02
CA ASP A 181 11.81 -11.90 -14.69
C ASP A 181 12.13 -11.95 -13.17
N VAL A 182 12.46 -10.81 -12.57
CA VAL A 182 12.80 -10.72 -11.15
C VAL A 182 11.57 -10.85 -10.24
N VAL A 183 10.43 -10.27 -10.62
CA VAL A 183 9.20 -10.36 -9.80
C VAL A 183 8.46 -11.69 -9.97
N GLY A 184 8.61 -12.33 -11.14
CA GLY A 184 8.02 -13.64 -11.43
C GLY A 184 8.71 -14.79 -10.71
N GLY A 185 10.03 -14.73 -10.54
CA GLY A 185 10.77 -15.80 -9.87
C GLY A 185 10.53 -17.13 -10.58
N THR A 186 9.98 -18.11 -9.86
CA THR A 186 9.63 -19.44 -10.40
C THR A 186 8.12 -19.67 -10.54
N GLY A 187 7.30 -18.65 -10.26
CA GLY A 187 5.83 -18.75 -10.25
C GLY A 187 5.14 -18.22 -11.51
N ASP A 188 3.81 -18.31 -11.52
CA ASP A 188 2.95 -17.72 -12.55
C ASP A 188 2.68 -16.24 -12.19
N ILE A 189 3.53 -15.36 -12.76
CA ILE A 189 3.50 -13.93 -12.45
C ILE A 189 2.22 -13.24 -12.91
N ASP A 190 1.67 -13.65 -14.05
CA ASP A 190 0.50 -13.02 -14.64
C ASP A 190 -0.74 -13.34 -13.79
N LEU A 191 -0.90 -14.61 -13.41
CA LEU A 191 -1.95 -15.06 -12.50
C LEU A 191 -1.87 -14.39 -11.12
N ASP A 192 -0.67 -14.27 -10.56
CA ASP A 192 -0.49 -13.67 -9.24
C ASP A 192 -0.70 -12.16 -9.25
N ILE A 193 -0.31 -11.46 -10.33
CA ILE A 193 -0.65 -10.04 -10.54
C ILE A 193 -2.17 -9.86 -10.63
N GLU A 194 -2.85 -10.68 -11.43
CA GLU A 194 -4.31 -10.61 -11.57
C GLU A 194 -5.02 -10.78 -10.23
N LYS A 195 -4.64 -11.81 -9.47
CA LYS A 195 -5.16 -12.06 -8.12
C LYS A 195 -4.84 -10.93 -7.16
N PHE A 196 -3.63 -10.39 -7.22
CA PHE A 196 -3.21 -9.30 -6.35
C PHE A 196 -4.07 -8.07 -6.59
N CYS A 197 -4.19 -7.64 -7.84
CA CYS A 197 -5.00 -6.50 -8.23
C CYS A 197 -6.48 -6.70 -7.84
N THR A 198 -7.03 -7.88 -8.09
CA THR A 198 -8.44 -8.20 -7.78
C THR A 198 -8.72 -8.21 -6.28
N THR A 199 -7.78 -8.73 -5.48
CA THR A 199 -7.95 -8.88 -4.02
C THR A 199 -7.67 -7.59 -3.27
N PHE A 200 -6.68 -6.80 -3.70
CA PHE A 200 -6.25 -5.61 -2.97
C PHE A 200 -7.11 -4.39 -3.27
N SER A 201 -7.59 -4.24 -4.52
CA SER A 201 -8.39 -3.06 -4.93
C SER A 201 -9.60 -2.80 -4.02
N PRO A 202 -10.42 -3.79 -3.61
CA PRO A 202 -11.55 -3.56 -2.72
C PRO A 202 -11.15 -3.05 -1.32
N LEU A 203 -9.99 -3.45 -0.81
CA LEU A 203 -9.47 -2.96 0.48
C LEU A 203 -9.08 -1.48 0.37
N LEU A 204 -8.45 -1.08 -0.73
CA LEU A 204 -8.13 0.33 -1.00
C LEU A 204 -9.40 1.17 -1.22
N GLU A 205 -10.38 0.62 -1.93
CA GLU A 205 -11.68 1.27 -2.12
C GLU A 205 -12.39 1.52 -0.78
N GLU A 206 -12.31 0.58 0.16
CA GLU A 206 -12.85 0.78 1.50
C GLU A 206 -12.14 1.93 2.24
N ASN A 207 -10.80 2.03 2.13
CA ASN A 207 -10.06 3.15 2.70
C ASN A 207 -10.50 4.48 2.10
N HIS A 208 -10.68 4.56 0.77
CA HIS A 208 -11.19 5.77 0.12
C HIS A 208 -12.60 6.10 0.59
N LYS A 209 -13.52 5.13 0.60
CA LYS A 209 -14.90 5.31 1.08
C LYS A 209 -14.93 5.79 2.52
N PHE A 210 -14.09 5.22 3.38
CA PHE A 210 -13.91 5.67 4.75
C PHE A 210 -13.45 7.13 4.73
N LEU A 211 -12.25 7.43 4.22
CA LEU A 211 -11.67 8.77 4.24
C LEU A 211 -12.59 9.85 3.65
N VAL A 212 -13.28 9.58 2.54
CA VAL A 212 -14.26 10.49 1.92
C VAL A 212 -15.47 10.70 2.83
N ARG A 213 -16.06 9.61 3.33
CA ARG A 213 -17.20 9.70 4.26
C ARG A 213 -16.82 10.58 5.46
N TYR A 214 -15.63 10.40 6.02
CA TYR A 214 -15.16 11.22 7.14
C TYR A 214 -14.85 12.67 6.74
N SER A 215 -14.26 12.92 5.57
CA SER A 215 -14.03 14.26 5.03
C SER A 215 -15.32 15.08 4.98
N VAL A 216 -16.43 14.44 4.56
CA VAL A 216 -17.76 15.05 4.49
C VAL A 216 -18.36 15.26 5.89
N TYR A 217 -18.40 14.22 6.74
CA TYR A 217 -19.04 14.34 8.07
C TYR A 217 -18.32 15.30 9.02
N ALA A 218 -16.99 15.34 8.98
CA ALA A 218 -16.20 16.20 9.87
C ALA A 218 -15.89 17.58 9.27
N SER A 219 -16.38 17.89 8.05
CA SER A 219 -16.06 19.14 7.32
C SER A 219 -14.54 19.41 7.24
N VAL A 220 -13.75 18.33 7.14
CA VAL A 220 -12.28 18.39 7.18
C VAL A 220 -11.64 18.44 5.79
N GLY A 221 -12.33 18.07 4.71
CA GLY A 221 -11.84 18.22 3.34
C GLY A 221 -10.45 17.60 3.10
N MET A 222 -10.22 16.38 3.58
CA MET A 222 -8.92 15.71 3.44
C MET A 222 -8.69 15.15 2.03
N ASP A 223 -9.75 14.93 1.27
CA ASP A 223 -9.70 14.28 -0.04
C ASP A 223 -8.96 15.13 -1.08
N ASP A 224 -8.90 16.45 -0.89
CA ASP A 224 -8.24 17.39 -1.80
C ASP A 224 -6.79 17.73 -1.40
N LEU A 225 -6.23 17.08 -0.38
CA LEU A 225 -4.85 17.32 0.04
C LEU A 225 -3.87 16.99 -1.07
N LYS A 226 -3.02 17.96 -1.41
CA LYS A 226 -1.97 17.84 -2.43
C LYS A 226 -0.59 17.78 -1.78
N ALA A 227 0.29 16.98 -2.38
CA ALA A 227 1.72 17.04 -2.11
C ALA A 227 2.30 18.25 -2.86
N SER A 228 3.31 18.90 -2.28
CA SER A 228 4.03 19.99 -2.95
C SER A 228 4.84 19.51 -4.16
#